data_AF-G0N2H4-F1
#
_entry.id   AF-G0N2H4-F1
#
_cell.length_a   1.000
_cell.length_b   1.000
_cell.length_c   1.000
_cell.angle_alpha   90.00
_cell.angle_beta   90.00
_cell.angle_gamma   90.00
#
_symmetry.space_group_name_H-M   'P 1'
#
loop_
_entity.id
_entity.type
_entity.pdbx_description
1 polymer ?
#
loop_
_entity_poly.entity_id
_entity_poly.type
_entity_poly.pdbx_seq_one_letter_code
_entity_poly.pdbx_strand_id
1 'polypeptide(L)'
;MTKRLNEMRVSEAKRSEIGNMHEVKYDDELEKVANSMTGNCEFKNGDYTLVNATDLSSFLEKMDLDLLYIFGSSFAGAVYHPLQTKIACVELAAACTNRGVDERGFCLIGPQSSHPTENDSKKGPLGSHCDHGLADNGLCKAAPKSGSSSQLNFLIFAVIAAFVMIFY
;
A
#
# COMPACT_ATOMS: atom_id res chain seq x y z
N MET A 1 -14.60 -0.46 -0.25
CA MET A 1 -13.34 -0.67 -1.02
C MET A 1 -12.28 -1.40 -0.19
N THR A 2 -11.59 -0.72 0.73
CA THR A 2 -10.42 -1.26 1.50
C THR A 2 -10.67 -2.57 2.24
N LYS A 3 -11.82 -2.71 2.92
CA LYS A 3 -12.18 -3.94 3.63
C LYS A 3 -12.13 -5.17 2.70
N ARG A 4 -12.80 -5.09 1.54
CA ARG A 4 -12.87 -6.17 0.56
C ARG A 4 -11.50 -6.47 -0.06
N LEU A 5 -10.71 -5.42 -0.31
CA LEU A 5 -9.35 -5.56 -0.79
C LEU A 5 -8.49 -6.35 0.21
N ASN A 6 -8.57 -6.01 1.49
CA ASN A 6 -7.83 -6.73 2.53
C ASN A 6 -8.32 -8.17 2.73
N GLU A 7 -9.63 -8.45 2.57
CA GLU A 7 -10.14 -9.83 2.58
C GLU A 7 -9.49 -10.69 1.49
N MET A 8 -9.33 -10.14 0.28
CA MET A 8 -8.63 -10.86 -0.80
C MET A 8 -7.13 -10.98 -0.53
N ARG A 9 -6.48 -9.93 0.00
CA ARG A 9 -5.06 -10.00 0.39
C ARG A 9 -4.82 -11.06 1.46
N VAL A 10 -5.75 -11.25 2.40
CA VAL A 10 -5.71 -12.35 3.38
C VAL A 10 -5.81 -13.71 2.67
N SER A 11 -6.76 -13.86 1.74
CA SER A 11 -6.93 -15.10 0.97
C SER A 11 -5.66 -15.45 0.18
N GLU A 12 -5.11 -14.47 -0.53
CA GLU A 12 -3.88 -14.63 -1.32
C GLU A 12 -2.68 -14.95 -0.44
N ALA A 13 -2.50 -14.23 0.67
CA ALA A 13 -1.39 -14.48 1.59
C ALA A 13 -1.43 -15.88 2.19
N LYS A 14 -2.63 -16.42 2.47
CA LYS A 14 -2.79 -17.80 2.94
C LYS A 14 -2.51 -18.81 1.83
N ARG A 15 -3.05 -18.58 0.62
CA ARG A 15 -2.89 -19.47 -0.54
C ARG A 15 -1.44 -19.57 -1.01
N SER A 16 -0.73 -18.44 -1.01
CA SER A 16 0.62 -18.29 -1.55
C SER A 16 1.70 -18.26 -0.46
N GLU A 17 1.32 -18.52 0.79
CA GLU A 17 2.19 -18.54 1.98
C GLU A 17 3.05 -17.28 2.12
N ILE A 18 2.41 -16.12 2.11
CA ILE A 18 3.08 -14.80 2.23
C ILE A 18 2.93 -14.30 3.67
N GLY A 19 4.00 -14.36 4.45
CA GLY A 19 3.99 -13.99 5.85
C GLY A 19 4.11 -12.49 6.13
N ASN A 20 4.48 -11.69 5.13
CA ASN A 20 4.63 -10.22 5.25
C ASN A 20 3.60 -9.40 4.43
N MET A 21 2.42 -9.97 4.13
CA MET A 21 1.36 -9.25 3.43
C MET A 21 0.81 -8.11 4.30
N HIS A 22 0.97 -6.86 3.86
CA HIS A 22 0.49 -5.70 4.61
C HIS A 22 -1.00 -5.42 4.42
N GLU A 23 -1.60 -4.86 5.45
CA GLU A 23 -2.92 -4.25 5.39
C GLU A 23 -2.85 -2.96 4.55
N VAL A 24 -3.77 -2.83 3.60
CA VAL A 24 -3.95 -1.61 2.82
C VAL A 24 -5.02 -0.74 3.46
N LYS A 25 -4.68 0.52 3.75
CA LYS A 25 -5.61 1.51 4.32
C LYS A 25 -5.83 2.67 3.38
N TYR A 26 -6.94 3.36 3.59
CA TYR A 26 -7.15 4.64 2.94
C TYR A 26 -6.09 5.66 3.39
N ASP A 27 -5.59 6.50 2.48
CA ASP A 27 -4.60 7.53 2.80
C ASP A 27 -4.94 8.87 2.12
N ASP A 28 -5.24 9.88 2.93
CA ASP A 28 -5.65 11.22 2.47
C ASP A 28 -4.54 11.94 1.68
N GLU A 29 -3.26 11.71 2.02
CA GLU A 29 -2.15 12.34 1.29
C GLU A 29 -2.02 11.76 -0.12
N LEU A 30 -2.21 10.45 -0.25
CA LEU A 30 -2.29 9.80 -1.55
C LEU A 30 -3.52 10.25 -2.35
N GLU A 31 -4.65 10.53 -1.68
CA GLU A 31 -5.83 11.09 -2.31
C GLU A 31 -5.57 12.50 -2.86
N LYS A 32 -4.87 13.37 -2.10
CA LYS A 32 -4.46 14.70 -2.60
C LYS A 32 -3.60 14.58 -3.87
N VAL A 33 -2.69 13.61 -3.89
CA VAL A 33 -1.87 13.33 -5.08
C VAL A 33 -2.76 12.90 -6.25
N ALA A 34 -3.70 11.98 -6.03
CA ALA A 34 -4.64 11.54 -7.07
C ALA A 34 -5.51 12.70 -7.59
N ASN A 35 -6.08 13.50 -6.69
CA ASN A 35 -6.89 14.68 -7.01
C ASN A 35 -6.12 15.72 -7.83
N SER A 36 -4.80 15.84 -7.64
CA SER A 36 -3.98 16.77 -8.44
C SER A 36 -3.87 16.41 -9.93
N MET A 37 -4.32 15.21 -10.33
CA MET A 37 -4.26 14.69 -11.70
C MET A 37 -5.61 14.69 -12.43
N THR A 38 -6.71 14.99 -11.74
CA THR A 38 -8.07 14.81 -12.29
C THR A 38 -8.43 15.84 -13.35
N GLY A 39 -7.77 17.00 -13.35
CA GLY A 39 -8.13 18.14 -14.21
C GLY A 39 -7.60 18.10 -15.64
N ASN A 40 -6.59 17.28 -15.95
CA ASN A 40 -5.90 17.32 -17.25
C ASN A 40 -5.47 15.95 -17.81
N CYS A 41 -5.86 14.85 -17.16
CA CYS A 41 -5.46 13.49 -17.55
C CYS A 41 -3.93 13.24 -17.56
N GLU A 42 -3.14 14.09 -16.90
CA GLU A 42 -1.69 13.92 -16.75
C GLU A 42 -1.39 13.11 -15.50
N PHE A 43 -1.36 11.78 -15.67
CA PHE A 43 -1.01 10.87 -14.59
C PHE A 43 0.50 10.85 -14.36
N LYS A 44 0.91 11.41 -13.22
CA LYS A 44 2.32 11.44 -12.79
C LYS A 44 2.73 10.07 -12.25
N ASN A 45 4.02 9.79 -12.32
CA ASN A 45 4.62 8.66 -11.62
C ASN A 45 4.96 9.05 -10.19
N GLY A 46 5.06 8.06 -9.31
CA GLY A 46 5.53 8.24 -7.93
C GLY A 46 5.61 6.91 -7.20
N ASP A 47 5.62 6.99 -5.88
CA ASP A 47 5.61 5.82 -4.99
C ASP A 47 4.18 5.25 -4.88
N TYR A 48 3.63 4.85 -6.02
CA TYR A 48 2.33 4.23 -6.19
C TYR A 48 2.19 3.63 -7.60
N THR A 49 1.27 2.68 -7.72
CA THR A 49 0.74 2.19 -8.99
C THR A 49 -0.66 2.75 -9.21
N LEU A 50 -0.96 3.14 -10.44
CA LEU A 50 -2.30 3.54 -10.87
C LEU A 50 -3.07 2.32 -11.36
N VAL A 51 -4.29 2.14 -10.86
CA VAL A 51 -5.25 1.14 -11.34
C VAL A 51 -6.57 1.81 -11.69
N ASN A 52 -7.23 1.36 -12.75
CA ASN A 52 -8.56 1.85 -13.10
C ASN A 52 -9.58 1.47 -12.01
N ALA A 53 -10.43 2.40 -11.59
CA ALA A 53 -11.39 2.17 -10.50
C ALA A 53 -12.46 1.13 -10.88
N THR A 54 -12.85 1.08 -12.14
CA THR A 54 -13.73 0.05 -12.72
C THR A 54 -13.13 -1.34 -12.60
N ASP A 55 -11.87 -1.47 -12.97
CA ASP A 55 -11.17 -2.77 -12.94
C ASP A 55 -11.02 -3.23 -11.50
N LEU A 56 -10.63 -2.33 -10.59
CA LEU A 56 -10.54 -2.63 -9.17
C LEU A 56 -11.89 -3.03 -8.57
N SER A 57 -12.96 -2.31 -8.89
CA SER A 57 -14.31 -2.63 -8.39
C SER A 57 -14.76 -3.99 -8.92
N SER A 58 -14.60 -4.23 -10.22
CA SER A 58 -14.95 -5.50 -10.87
C SER A 58 -14.16 -6.68 -10.30
N PHE A 59 -12.87 -6.47 -10.02
CA PHE A 59 -11.99 -7.46 -9.41
C PHE A 59 -12.44 -7.82 -7.99
N LEU A 60 -12.84 -6.83 -7.19
CA LEU A 60 -13.30 -7.03 -5.81
C LEU A 60 -14.66 -7.74 -5.71
N GLU A 61 -15.50 -7.57 -6.73
CA GLU A 61 -16.82 -8.21 -6.83
C GLU A 61 -16.70 -9.68 -7.28
N LYS A 62 -15.81 -9.99 -8.23
CA LYS A 62 -15.74 -11.30 -8.92
C LYS A 62 -14.82 -12.32 -8.25
N MET A 63 -14.82 -12.38 -6.92
CA MET A 63 -13.89 -13.11 -6.02
C MET A 63 -13.57 -14.59 -6.34
N ASP A 64 -14.23 -15.22 -7.31
CA ASP A 64 -14.27 -16.67 -7.54
C ASP A 64 -13.73 -17.14 -8.91
N LEU A 65 -13.28 -16.22 -9.77
CA LEU A 65 -12.70 -16.55 -11.08
C LEU A 65 -11.18 -16.46 -11.05
N ASP A 66 -10.51 -17.11 -12.00
CA ASP A 66 -9.06 -16.96 -12.19
C ASP A 66 -8.75 -15.55 -12.73
N LEU A 67 -8.83 -14.57 -11.82
CA LEU A 67 -8.81 -13.13 -12.10
C LEU A 67 -7.50 -12.69 -12.77
N LEU A 68 -6.45 -13.50 -12.67
CA LEU A 68 -5.16 -13.25 -13.34
C LEU A 68 -5.33 -13.23 -14.87
N TYR A 69 -6.19 -14.08 -15.43
CA TYR A 69 -6.48 -14.11 -16.86
C TYR A 69 -7.25 -12.86 -17.31
N ILE A 70 -8.13 -12.34 -16.46
CA ILE A 70 -9.06 -11.24 -16.80
C ILE A 70 -8.38 -9.88 -16.70
N PHE A 71 -7.60 -9.65 -15.64
CA PHE A 71 -7.03 -8.33 -15.35
C PHE A 71 -5.52 -8.23 -15.64
N GLY A 72 -4.86 -9.35 -15.94
CA GLY A 72 -3.44 -9.42 -16.26
C GLY A 72 -2.52 -9.37 -15.03
N SER A 73 -1.26 -9.81 -15.24
CA SER A 73 -0.26 -9.90 -14.17
C SER A 73 0.10 -8.56 -13.56
N SER A 74 0.18 -7.49 -14.36
CA SER A 74 0.52 -6.15 -13.85
C SER A 74 -0.50 -5.61 -12.85
N PHE A 75 -1.80 -5.78 -13.12
CA PHE A 75 -2.86 -5.37 -12.22
C PHE A 75 -2.85 -6.20 -10.93
N ALA A 76 -2.79 -7.53 -11.08
CA ALA A 76 -2.71 -8.44 -9.94
C ALA A 76 -1.48 -8.15 -9.07
N GLY A 77 -0.34 -7.85 -9.71
CA GLY A 77 0.88 -7.40 -9.06
C GLY A 77 0.65 -6.14 -8.24
N ALA A 78 0.00 -5.11 -8.79
CA ALA A 78 -0.31 -3.89 -8.04
C ALA A 78 -1.18 -4.14 -6.79
N VAL A 79 -2.20 -5.00 -6.93
CA VAL A 79 -3.19 -5.28 -5.89
C VAL A 79 -2.66 -6.22 -4.80
N TYR A 80 -1.87 -7.23 -5.18
CA TYR A 80 -1.34 -8.25 -4.29
C TYR A 80 0.12 -8.03 -3.88
N HIS A 81 0.76 -6.93 -4.28
CA HIS A 81 2.10 -6.65 -3.80
C HIS A 81 2.10 -6.54 -2.26
N PRO A 82 2.91 -7.37 -1.56
CA PRO A 82 2.82 -7.52 -0.11
C PRO A 82 3.22 -6.29 0.68
N LEU A 83 3.97 -5.37 0.06
CA LEU A 83 4.47 -4.15 0.69
C LEU A 83 3.57 -2.93 0.44
N GLN A 84 2.46 -3.07 -0.30
CA GLN A 84 1.46 -2.02 -0.41
C GLN A 84 0.74 -1.84 0.92
N THR A 85 0.58 -0.58 1.34
CA THR A 85 0.02 -0.22 2.66
C THR A 85 -1.07 0.86 2.56
N LYS A 86 -1.17 1.54 1.42
CA LYS A 86 -2.08 2.67 1.22
C LYS A 86 -2.79 2.62 -0.13
N ILE A 87 -4.01 3.12 -0.15
CA ILE A 87 -4.82 3.31 -1.35
C ILE A 87 -5.63 4.60 -1.26
N ALA A 88 -5.82 5.28 -2.38
CA ALA A 88 -6.80 6.33 -2.53
C ALA A 88 -7.40 6.27 -3.94
N CYS A 89 -8.68 6.60 -4.08
CA CYS A 89 -9.39 6.59 -5.36
C CYS A 89 -10.05 7.93 -5.58
N VAL A 90 -10.09 8.38 -6.83
CA VAL A 90 -10.75 9.64 -7.22
C VAL A 90 -11.60 9.39 -8.46
N GLU A 91 -12.75 10.04 -8.50
CA GLU A 91 -13.61 10.11 -9.69
C GLU A 91 -13.12 11.24 -10.62
N LEU A 92 -13.48 11.15 -11.89
CA LEU A 92 -13.14 12.16 -12.88
C LEU A 92 -14.41 12.88 -13.33
N ALA A 93 -14.32 14.20 -13.49
CA ALA A 93 -15.41 14.99 -14.06
C ALA A 93 -15.67 14.65 -15.55
N ALA A 94 -14.66 14.14 -16.25
CA ALA A 94 -14.74 13.64 -17.62
C ALA A 94 -13.75 12.49 -17.82
N ALA A 95 -14.09 11.52 -18.66
CA ALA A 95 -13.21 10.39 -18.96
C ALA A 95 -11.87 10.83 -19.57
N CYS A 96 -10.80 10.13 -19.21
CA CYS A 96 -9.49 10.22 -19.83
C CYS A 96 -9.31 9.08 -20.84
N THR A 97 -10.05 9.12 -21.96
CA THR A 97 -10.13 8.02 -22.94
C THR A 97 -8.78 7.59 -23.50
N ASN A 98 -7.87 8.54 -23.77
CA ASN A 98 -6.51 8.27 -24.26
C ASN A 98 -5.64 7.49 -23.25
N ARG A 99 -6.10 7.37 -22.01
CA ARG A 99 -5.44 6.67 -20.91
C ARG A 99 -6.25 5.47 -20.43
N GLY A 100 -7.40 5.18 -21.05
CA GLY A 100 -8.27 4.05 -20.66
C GLY A 100 -8.91 4.23 -19.28
N VAL A 101 -9.18 5.46 -18.85
CA VAL A 101 -9.83 5.76 -17.56
C VAL A 101 -11.18 6.44 -17.83
N ASP A 102 -12.28 5.87 -17.31
CA ASP A 102 -13.64 6.40 -17.42
C ASP A 102 -13.94 7.41 -16.29
N GLU A 103 -15.18 7.90 -16.22
CA GLU A 103 -15.61 8.88 -15.20
C GLU A 103 -15.55 8.33 -13.77
N ARG A 104 -15.57 6.99 -13.60
CA ARG A 104 -15.34 6.37 -12.29
C ARG A 104 -13.90 6.55 -11.80
N GLY A 105 -13.01 6.98 -12.70
CA GLY A 105 -11.66 7.41 -12.41
C GLY A 105 -10.73 6.27 -12.05
N PHE A 106 -9.83 6.51 -11.11
CA PHE A 106 -8.70 5.63 -10.84
C PHE A 106 -8.34 5.61 -9.36
N CYS A 107 -7.60 4.58 -8.97
CA CYS A 107 -7.00 4.47 -7.66
C CYS A 107 -5.48 4.46 -7.76
N LEU A 108 -4.83 5.07 -6.77
CA LEU A 108 -3.40 4.93 -6.51
C LEU A 108 -3.22 3.94 -5.37
N ILE A 109 -2.34 2.94 -5.54
CA ILE A 109 -1.97 1.97 -4.51
C ILE A 109 -0.46 2.09 -4.25
N GLY A 110 -0.05 2.36 -3.02
CA GLY A 110 1.34 2.66 -2.68
C GLY A 110 1.84 1.98 -1.39
N PRO A 111 3.16 2.00 -1.15
CA PRO A 111 4.17 2.84 -1.82
C PRO A 111 4.85 2.24 -3.06
N GLN A 112 4.55 1.01 -3.46
CA GLN A 112 5.31 0.33 -4.51
C GLN A 112 4.75 0.69 -5.89
N SER A 113 5.65 1.00 -6.83
CA SER A 113 5.34 1.33 -8.23
C SER A 113 5.82 0.26 -9.22
N SER A 114 6.65 -0.68 -8.77
CA SER A 114 7.13 -1.82 -9.55
C SER A 114 6.28 -3.06 -9.35
N HIS A 115 6.40 -4.01 -10.28
CA HIS A 115 5.86 -5.35 -10.10
C HIS A 115 6.56 -6.01 -8.89
N PRO A 116 5.82 -6.77 -8.04
CA PRO A 116 6.45 -7.51 -6.95
C PRO A 116 7.49 -8.50 -7.49
N THR A 117 8.62 -8.54 -6.79
CA THR A 117 9.72 -9.50 -6.96
C THR A 117 9.64 -10.59 -5.90
N GLU A 118 10.44 -11.65 -6.06
CA GLU A 118 10.50 -12.74 -5.06
C GLU A 118 10.92 -12.22 -3.67
N ASN A 119 11.82 -11.23 -3.62
CA ASN A 119 12.32 -10.66 -2.37
C ASN A 119 11.27 -9.84 -1.62
N ASP A 120 10.23 -9.36 -2.30
CA ASP A 120 9.15 -8.62 -1.66
C ASP A 120 8.26 -9.53 -0.81
N SER A 121 8.24 -10.83 -1.11
CA SER A 121 7.39 -11.83 -0.44
C SER A 121 8.22 -12.71 0.49
N LYS A 122 8.06 -12.51 1.80
CA LYS A 122 8.67 -13.38 2.81
C LYS A 122 7.78 -14.62 3.01
N LYS A 123 8.28 -15.79 2.63
CA LYS A 123 7.52 -17.05 2.72
C LYS A 123 7.27 -17.47 4.15
N GLY A 124 6.02 -17.80 4.48
CA GLY A 124 5.61 -18.27 5.80
C GLY A 124 4.11 -18.11 6.05
N PRO A 125 3.61 -18.58 7.21
CA PRO A 125 2.22 -18.37 7.60
C PRO A 125 1.86 -16.89 7.61
N LEU A 126 0.62 -16.55 7.26
CA LEU A 126 0.12 -15.18 7.30
C LEU A 126 0.50 -14.51 8.64
N GLY A 127 1.20 -13.38 8.55
CA GLY A 127 1.59 -12.59 9.71
C GLY A 127 2.94 -12.97 10.34
N SER A 128 3.58 -14.06 9.93
CA SER A 128 4.82 -14.54 10.56
C SER A 128 6.02 -13.63 10.36
N HIS A 129 5.95 -12.69 9.40
CA HIS A 129 7.06 -11.80 9.03
C HIS A 129 6.65 -10.32 9.08
N CYS A 130 5.78 -9.94 10.01
CA CYS A 130 5.39 -8.55 10.22
C CYS A 130 6.34 -7.82 11.18
N ASP A 131 7.03 -6.80 10.66
CA ASP A 131 8.01 -6.03 11.42
C ASP A 131 7.35 -5.04 12.42
N HIS A 132 6.06 -4.72 12.23
CA HIS A 132 5.31 -3.76 13.05
C HIS A 132 4.03 -4.37 13.67
N GLY A 133 4.01 -5.69 13.80
CA GLY A 133 2.89 -6.44 14.36
C GLY A 133 1.70 -6.59 13.41
N LEU A 134 0.66 -7.24 13.93
CA LEU A 134 -0.52 -7.67 13.18
C LEU A 134 -1.67 -6.67 13.31
N ALA A 135 -2.41 -6.48 12.22
CA ALA A 135 -3.77 -5.94 12.21
C ALA A 135 -4.77 -7.04 12.60
N ASP A 136 -6.01 -6.65 12.88
CA ASP A 136 -7.05 -7.57 13.38
C ASP A 136 -7.40 -8.69 12.39
N ASN A 137 -7.15 -8.48 11.09
CA ASN A 137 -7.33 -9.45 10.02
C ASN A 137 -6.10 -10.37 9.80
N GLY A 138 -5.04 -10.22 10.60
CA GLY A 138 -3.78 -10.98 10.49
C GLY A 138 -2.78 -10.45 9.47
N LEU A 139 -3.11 -9.41 8.69
CA LEU A 139 -2.16 -8.73 7.81
C LEU A 139 -1.17 -7.88 8.62
N CYS A 140 -0.02 -7.56 8.03
CA CYS A 140 0.98 -6.71 8.66
C CYS A 140 0.54 -5.25 8.73
N LYS A 141 0.78 -4.61 9.88
CA LYS A 141 0.65 -3.16 10.00
C LYS A 141 1.77 -2.47 9.23
N ALA A 142 1.43 -1.35 8.58
CA ALA A 142 2.43 -0.46 8.02
C ALA A 142 3.34 0.10 9.12
N ALA A 143 4.53 0.54 8.74
CA ALA A 143 5.39 1.32 9.63
C ALA A 143 4.64 2.54 10.17
N PRO A 144 4.84 2.94 11.44
CA PRO A 144 4.31 4.20 11.95
C PRO A 144 4.73 5.33 11.02
N LYS A 145 3.80 6.24 10.67
CA LYS A 145 4.16 7.47 9.96
C LYS A 145 5.22 8.16 10.81
N SER A 146 6.45 8.27 10.30
CA SER A 146 7.49 9.02 11.00
C SER A 146 7.01 10.45 11.11
N GLY A 147 6.62 10.85 12.32
CA GLY A 147 6.62 12.26 12.66
C GLY A 147 8.01 12.80 12.34
N SER A 148 8.05 13.97 11.70
CA SER A 148 9.25 14.76 11.42
C SER A 148 10.43 14.37 12.32
N SER A 149 11.50 13.93 11.68
CA SER A 149 12.78 13.51 12.24
C SER A 149 13.09 14.17 13.59
N SER A 150 12.73 13.49 14.68
CA SER A 150 13.42 13.64 15.94
C SER A 150 14.31 12.40 16.03
N GLN A 151 15.50 12.48 15.43
CA GLN A 151 16.59 11.65 15.89
C GLN A 151 16.83 12.01 17.35
N LEU A 152 16.10 11.39 18.28
CA LEU A 152 16.47 11.40 19.68
C LEU A 152 17.65 10.44 19.81
N ASN A 153 18.83 11.04 19.64
CA ASN A 153 20.11 10.52 20.09
C ASN A 153 19.99 9.98 21.52
N PHE A 154 19.74 8.67 21.64
CA PHE A 154 19.77 7.96 22.93
C PHE A 154 21.18 7.94 23.55
N LEU A 155 22.21 8.40 22.83
CA LEU A 155 23.59 8.46 23.29
C LEU A 155 24.02 9.84 23.83
N ILE A 156 23.26 10.92 23.61
CA ILE A 156 23.66 12.25 24.11
C ILE A 156 23.31 12.43 25.59
N PHE A 157 22.20 11.86 26.08
CA PHE A 157 21.82 12.00 27.49
C PHE A 157 22.75 11.27 28.46
N ALA A 158 23.45 10.22 28.02
CA ALA A 158 24.41 9.50 28.86
C ALA A 158 25.70 10.31 29.14
N VAL A 159 26.10 11.19 28.21
CA VAL A 159 27.32 12.00 28.37
C VAL A 159 27.10 13.15 29.34
N ILE A 160 25.91 13.77 29.34
CA ILE A 160 25.62 14.91 30.23
C ILE A 160 25.55 14.47 31.70
N ALA A 161 25.01 13.28 31.99
CA ALA A 161 24.97 12.75 33.36
C ALA A 161 26.36 12.42 33.92
N ALA A 162 27.30 11.99 33.07
CA ALA A 162 28.67 11.68 33.50
C ALA A 162 29.49 12.93 33.86
N PHE A 163 29.26 14.07 33.20
CA PHE A 163 29.99 15.31 33.52
C PHE A 163 29.50 16.00 34.79
N VAL A 164 28.21 15.89 35.14
CA VAL A 164 27.67 16.51 36.36
C VAL A 164 28.15 15.78 37.63
N MET A 165 28.48 14.49 37.54
CA MET A 165 29.01 13.71 38.69
C MET A 165 30.53 13.88 38.92
N ILE A 166 31.24 14.60 38.04
CA ILE A 166 32.69 14.84 38.18
C ILE A 166 32.98 16.20 38.85
N PHE A 167 31.99 17.08 38.96
CA PHE A 167 32.14 18.44 39.51
C PHE A 167 31.32 18.71 40.77
N TYR A 168 30.96 17.67 41.55
CA TYR A 168 30.46 17.82 42.92
C TYR A 168 31.11 16.83 43.88
#